data_AF-A0A0W0XV67-F1
#
_entry.id   AF-A0A0W0XV67-F1
#
_cell.length_a   1.000
_cell.length_b   1.000
_cell.length_c   1.000
_cell.angle_alpha   90.00
_cell.angle_beta   90.00
_cell.angle_gamma   90.00
#
_symmetry.space_group_name_H-M   'P 1'
#
loop_
_entity.id
_entity.type
_entity.pdbx_description
1 polymer ?
#
loop_
_entity_poly.entity_id
_entity_poly.type
_entity_poly.pdbx_seq_one_letter_code
_entity_poly.pdbx_strand_id
1 'polypeptide(L)'
;MKENGRILILGGAEAKEEKKPGILESDNYYLLTEVVCRNRPNHLEFIITGGKDFDETIEKYQAIFKNVPDLKADFMIIENRDDTGNHENIERIKAADTVFFSGGNQAEIIETLQDSSLMDEVKNSYENRSEFLVMGTSAGAMMLPKKMINEGSNSEAQVD
;
A
#
# COMPACT_ATOMS: atom_id res chain seq x y z
N MET A 1 19.61 -2.11 13.37
CA MET A 1 18.78 -0.89 13.45
C MET A 1 17.36 -1.34 13.71
N LYS A 2 16.59 -0.65 14.55
CA LYS A 2 15.17 -1.01 14.74
C LYS A 2 14.42 -0.61 13.48
N GLU A 3 13.79 -1.57 12.81
CA GLU A 3 12.74 -1.26 11.83
C GLU A 3 11.65 -0.49 12.57
N ASN A 4 11.35 0.72 12.12
CA ASN A 4 10.46 1.63 12.85
C ASN A 4 9.05 1.61 12.25
N GLY A 5 8.91 1.59 10.92
CA GLY A 5 7.61 1.54 10.25
C GLY A 5 6.89 0.20 10.40
N ARG A 6 5.67 0.13 9.87
CA ARG A 6 4.82 -1.06 9.90
C ARG A 6 4.49 -1.53 8.49
N ILE A 7 4.44 -2.85 8.29
CA ILE A 7 3.96 -3.46 7.04
C ILE A 7 2.65 -4.18 7.32
N LEU A 8 1.67 -3.98 6.44
CA LEU A 8 0.43 -4.76 6.44
C LEU A 8 0.18 -5.38 5.07
N ILE A 9 0.01 -6.70 5.06
CA ILE A 9 -0.23 -7.50 3.87
C ILE A 9 -1.68 -7.96 3.89
N LEU A 10 -2.43 -7.60 2.85
CA LEU A 10 -3.78 -8.10 2.60
C LEU A 10 -3.72 -9.18 1.52
N GLY A 11 -4.30 -10.35 1.80
CA GLY A 11 -4.19 -11.55 0.95
C GLY A 11 -4.85 -11.45 -0.43
N GLY A 12 -5.49 -10.33 -0.75
CA GLY A 12 -6.35 -10.20 -1.92
C GLY A 12 -7.72 -10.84 -1.66
N ALA A 13 -8.76 -10.23 -2.23
CA ALA A 13 -10.15 -10.48 -1.86
C ALA A 13 -10.48 -10.07 -0.42
N GLU A 14 -10.04 -8.86 -0.01
CA GLU A 14 -10.53 -8.23 1.22
C GLU A 14 -12.08 -8.19 1.33
N ALA A 15 -12.77 -8.45 0.22
CA ALA A 15 -14.20 -8.36 -0.05
C ALA A 15 -14.91 -9.62 -0.57
N LYS A 16 -14.41 -10.84 -0.34
CA LYS A 16 -15.15 -12.06 -0.74
C LYS A 16 -15.55 -12.94 0.44
N GLU A 17 -16.42 -12.43 1.31
CA GLU A 17 -17.50 -13.34 1.71
C GLU A 17 -18.47 -13.40 0.53
N GLU A 18 -18.95 -14.60 0.18
CA GLU A 18 -20.06 -14.75 -0.77
C GLU A 18 -21.13 -13.71 -0.45
N LYS A 19 -21.77 -13.08 -1.46
CA LYS A 19 -22.88 -12.16 -1.27
C LYS A 19 -23.95 -12.84 -0.41
N LYS A 20 -23.87 -12.72 0.92
CA LYS A 20 -24.92 -13.16 1.81
C LYS A 20 -26.05 -12.15 1.57
N PRO A 21 -27.25 -12.60 1.15
CA PRO A 21 -28.35 -11.68 0.91
C PRO A 21 -28.58 -10.83 2.17
N GLY A 22 -28.38 -9.52 2.05
CA GLY A 22 -28.52 -8.56 3.15
C GLY A 22 -27.22 -7.88 3.63
N ILE A 23 -26.03 -8.27 3.13
CA ILE A 23 -24.77 -7.57 3.41
C ILE A 23 -24.55 -6.47 2.35
N LEU A 24 -24.32 -5.23 2.80
CA LEU A 24 -24.04 -4.09 1.90
C LEU A 24 -22.61 -4.23 1.35
N GLU A 25 -22.34 -3.74 0.13
CA GLU A 25 -20.96 -3.76 -0.42
C GLU A 25 -19.93 -3.05 0.48
N SER A 26 -20.38 -2.13 1.35
CA SER A 26 -19.56 -1.48 2.38
C SER A 26 -18.98 -2.45 3.41
N ASP A 27 -19.69 -3.53 3.73
CA ASP A 27 -19.30 -4.49 4.76
C ASP A 27 -18.15 -5.39 4.27
N ASN A 28 -18.05 -5.57 2.95
CA ASN A 28 -16.98 -6.31 2.31
C ASN A 28 -15.61 -5.64 2.48
N TYR A 29 -15.51 -4.39 2.93
CA TYR A 29 -14.22 -3.73 3.19
C TYR A 29 -14.09 -3.29 4.64
N TYR A 30 -14.87 -3.88 5.54
CA TYR A 30 -14.84 -3.57 6.97
C TYR A 30 -13.43 -3.74 7.53
N LEU A 31 -12.72 -4.81 7.20
CA LEU A 31 -11.36 -5.04 7.70
C LEU A 31 -10.39 -3.95 7.25
N LEU A 32 -10.44 -3.55 5.97
CA LEU A 32 -9.60 -2.47 5.46
C LEU A 32 -9.92 -1.15 6.16
N THR A 33 -11.21 -0.81 6.25
CA THR A 33 -11.67 0.42 6.93
C THR A 33 -11.24 0.44 8.40
N GLU A 34 -11.44 -0.66 9.12
CA GLU A 34 -11.09 -0.81 10.54
C GLU A 34 -9.58 -0.67 10.76
N VAL A 35 -8.77 -1.29 9.91
CA VAL A 35 -7.31 -1.16 9.95
C VAL A 35 -6.89 0.29 9.76
N VAL A 36 -7.41 0.97 8.73
CA VAL A 36 -7.03 2.35 8.45
C VAL A 36 -7.47 3.27 9.60
N CYS A 37 -8.70 3.10 10.10
CA CYS A 37 -9.21 3.81 11.28
C CYS A 37 -8.35 3.61 12.54
N ARG A 38 -7.82 2.40 12.77
CA ARG A 38 -6.95 2.12 13.92
C ARG A 38 -5.58 2.78 13.81
N ASN A 39 -5.05 2.88 12.59
CA ASN A 39 -3.76 3.51 12.34
C ASN A 39 -3.85 5.03 12.22
N ARG A 40 -5.05 5.59 12.03
CA ARG A 40 -5.33 7.04 11.96
C ARG A 40 -4.34 7.83 11.10
N PRO A 41 -4.05 7.41 9.84
CA PRO A 41 -3.23 8.23 8.97
C PRO A 41 -3.98 9.52 8.62
N ASN A 42 -3.30 10.66 8.64
CA ASN A 42 -3.89 11.89 8.11
C ASN A 42 -3.87 11.85 6.58
N HIS A 43 -2.81 11.24 6.01
CA HIS A 43 -2.61 11.16 4.58
C HIS A 43 -2.25 9.74 4.11
N LEU A 44 -3.09 9.19 3.23
CA LEU A 44 -2.87 7.92 2.55
C LEU A 44 -2.68 8.15 1.05
N GLU A 45 -1.60 7.59 0.52
CA GLU A 45 -1.31 7.57 -0.91
C GLU A 45 -1.59 6.16 -1.46
N PHE A 46 -2.61 6.03 -2.31
CA PHE A 46 -3.01 4.77 -2.91
C PHE A 46 -2.38 4.62 -4.29
N ILE A 47 -1.42 3.71 -4.41
CA ILE A 47 -0.62 3.51 -5.63
C ILE A 47 -1.27 2.43 -6.48
N ILE A 48 -1.64 2.81 -7.71
CA ILE A 48 -2.15 1.92 -8.76
C ILE A 48 -1.04 1.76 -9.79
N THR A 49 -0.64 0.53 -10.07
CA THR A 49 0.45 0.24 -11.01
C THR A 49 -0.04 -0.63 -12.14
N GLY A 50 0.07 -0.10 -13.36
CA GLY A 50 -0.35 -0.80 -14.56
C GLY A 50 -1.86 -0.98 -14.69
N GLY A 51 -2.35 -1.04 -15.93
CA GLY A 51 -3.73 -1.40 -16.24
C GLY A 51 -4.60 -0.31 -16.87
N LYS A 52 -5.66 -0.76 -17.56
CA LYS A 52 -6.62 0.07 -18.31
C LYS A 52 -7.88 0.45 -17.51
N ASP A 53 -7.95 0.02 -16.26
CA ASP A 53 -9.16 0.07 -15.42
C ASP A 53 -8.88 0.78 -14.08
N PHE A 54 -7.96 1.76 -14.07
CA PHE A 54 -7.64 2.52 -12.86
C PHE A 54 -8.86 3.30 -12.35
N ASP A 55 -9.75 3.76 -13.24
CA ASP A 55 -10.97 4.49 -12.87
C ASP A 55 -11.87 3.67 -11.93
N GLU A 56 -12.15 2.41 -12.28
CA GLU A 56 -12.96 1.52 -11.44
C GLU A 56 -12.31 1.26 -10.08
N THR A 57 -10.98 1.16 -10.06
CA THR A 57 -10.21 0.97 -8.83
C THR A 57 -10.28 2.23 -7.95
N ILE A 58 -10.14 3.42 -8.53
CA ILE A 58 -10.27 4.70 -7.83
C ILE A 58 -11.67 4.82 -7.25
N GLU A 59 -12.72 4.64 -8.05
CA GLU A 59 -14.11 4.75 -7.59
C GLU A 59 -14.38 3.82 -6.40
N LYS A 60 -13.96 2.56 -6.52
CA LYS A 60 -14.08 1.56 -5.45
C LYS A 60 -13.39 2.00 -4.16
N TYR A 61 -12.09 2.34 -4.23
CA TYR A 61 -11.31 2.64 -3.03
C TYR A 61 -11.65 4.02 -2.45
N GLN A 62 -12.05 4.97 -3.27
CA GLN A 62 -12.56 6.26 -2.83
C GLN A 62 -13.86 6.09 -2.02
N ALA A 63 -14.76 5.20 -2.44
CA ALA A 63 -15.97 4.88 -1.68
C ALA A 63 -15.65 4.27 -0.30
N ILE A 64 -14.57 3.48 -0.20
CA ILE A 64 -14.10 2.89 1.06
C ILE A 64 -13.50 3.98 1.96
N PHE A 65 -12.52 4.73 1.45
CA PHE A 65 -11.77 5.74 2.22
C PHE A 65 -12.64 6.90 2.68
N LYS A 66 -13.74 7.21 1.97
CA LYS A 66 -14.74 8.18 2.42
C LYS A 66 -15.39 7.82 3.76
N ASN A 67 -15.40 6.55 4.14
CA ASN A 67 -15.94 6.10 5.42
C ASN A 67 -14.90 6.16 6.56
N VAL A 68 -13.66 6.57 6.28
CA VAL A 68 -12.62 6.79 7.29
C VAL A 68 -12.62 8.27 7.67
N PRO A 69 -12.96 8.61 8.93
CA PRO A 69 -12.96 10.00 9.39
C PRO A 69 -11.57 10.64 9.28
N ASP A 70 -11.54 11.92 8.89
CA ASP A 70 -10.34 12.78 8.82
C ASP A 70 -9.21 12.28 7.90
N LEU A 71 -9.49 11.29 7.05
CA LEU A 71 -8.52 10.76 6.09
C LEU A 71 -8.47 11.59 4.81
N LYS A 72 -7.30 12.11 4.47
CA LYS A 72 -6.97 12.52 3.11
C LYS A 72 -6.43 11.31 2.35
N ALA A 73 -7.17 10.83 1.34
CA ALA A 73 -6.72 9.76 0.47
C ALA A 73 -6.51 10.30 -0.95
N ASP A 74 -5.28 10.24 -1.44
CA ASP A 74 -4.92 10.57 -2.82
C ASP A 74 -4.55 9.29 -3.59
N PHE A 75 -4.66 9.37 -4.91
CA PHE A 75 -4.41 8.24 -5.82
C PHE A 75 -3.24 8.57 -6.74
N MET A 76 -2.25 7.68 -6.78
CA MET A 76 -1.06 7.80 -7.62
C MET A 76 -1.10 6.70 -8.68
N ILE A 77 -1.21 7.11 -9.94
CA ILE A 77 -1.15 6.19 -11.08
C ILE A 77 0.30 6.13 -11.55
N ILE A 78 0.86 4.92 -11.56
CA ILE A 78 2.17 4.61 -12.12
C ILE A 78 1.90 3.73 -13.35
N GLU A 79 1.89 4.35 -14.53
CA GLU A 79 1.61 3.65 -15.79
C GLU A 79 2.84 2.88 -16.27
N ASN A 80 4.01 3.44 -16.02
CA ASN A 80 5.27 2.88 -16.50
C ASN A 80 6.43 3.23 -15.55
N ARG A 81 7.62 2.70 -15.86
CA ARG A 81 8.81 2.86 -15.01
C ARG A 81 9.28 4.32 -14.91
N ASP A 82 9.07 5.15 -15.91
CA ASP A 82 9.52 6.55 -15.90
C ASP A 82 8.76 7.37 -14.84
N ASP A 83 7.50 7.02 -14.56
CA ASP A 83 6.68 7.66 -13.52
C ASP A 83 7.24 7.47 -12.10
N THR A 84 8.04 6.42 -11.89
CA THR A 84 8.64 6.10 -10.58
C THR A 84 9.79 7.03 -10.21
N GLY A 85 10.34 7.76 -11.18
CA GLY A 85 11.37 8.78 -10.98
C GLY A 85 10.79 10.21 -10.93
N ASN A 86 9.47 10.38 -11.07
CA ASN A 86 8.84 11.68 -11.07
C ASN A 86 9.00 12.34 -9.69
N HIS A 87 9.51 13.58 -9.67
CA HIS A 87 9.77 14.32 -8.45
C HIS A 87 8.48 14.56 -7.62
N GLU A 88 7.36 14.87 -8.27
CA GLU A 88 6.07 15.07 -7.60
C GLU A 88 5.60 13.80 -6.90
N ASN A 89 5.74 12.63 -7.54
CA ASN A 89 5.40 11.35 -6.93
C ASN A 89 6.25 11.07 -5.69
N ILE A 90 7.56 11.35 -5.76
CA ILE A 90 8.46 11.18 -4.61
C ILE A 90 8.07 12.10 -3.45
N GLU A 91 7.76 13.36 -3.72
CA GLU A 91 7.33 14.30 -2.67
C GLU A 91 5.98 13.90 -2.04
N ARG A 92 5.07 13.31 -2.82
CA ARG A 92 3.82 12.74 -2.31
C ARG A 92 4.08 11.59 -1.33
N ILE A 93 5.02 10.69 -1.62
CA ILE A 93 5.41 9.62 -0.68
C ILE A 93 5.98 10.19 0.62
N LYS A 94 6.85 11.21 0.54
CA LYS A 94 7.41 11.88 1.72
C LYS A 94 6.32 12.53 2.59
N ALA A 95 5.28 13.06 1.97
CA ALA A 95 4.15 13.69 2.64
C ALA A 95 3.09 12.69 3.14
N ALA A 96 3.12 11.43 2.71
CA ALA A 96 2.16 10.42 3.12
C ALA A 96 2.50 9.81 4.48
N ASP A 97 1.50 9.50 5.29
CA ASP A 97 1.64 8.69 6.51
C ASP A 97 1.50 7.20 6.20
N THR A 98 0.73 6.88 5.15
CA THR A 98 0.50 5.53 4.68
C THR A 98 0.65 5.47 3.17
N VAL A 99 1.35 4.46 2.68
CA VAL A 99 1.38 4.10 1.26
C VAL A 99 0.68 2.76 1.10
N PHE A 100 -0.25 2.67 0.14
CA PHE A 100 -1.00 1.45 -0.12
C PHE A 100 -0.91 1.06 -1.60
N PHE A 101 -0.22 -0.05 -1.87
CA PHE A 101 -0.14 -0.65 -3.20
C PHE A 101 -1.38 -1.49 -3.53
N SER A 102 -2.02 -1.16 -4.65
CA SER A 102 -3.16 -1.91 -5.17
C SER A 102 -2.77 -3.34 -5.57
N GLY A 103 -3.79 -4.16 -5.80
CA GLY A 103 -3.62 -5.40 -6.56
C GLY A 103 -3.40 -5.12 -8.05
N GLY A 104 -3.24 -6.18 -8.84
CA GLY A 104 -3.06 -6.06 -10.29
C GLY A 104 -2.24 -7.21 -10.85
N ASN A 105 -1.62 -6.98 -11.99
CA ASN A 105 -0.71 -7.94 -12.59
C ASN A 105 0.64 -7.93 -11.85
N GLN A 106 0.98 -9.04 -11.20
CA GLN A 106 2.22 -9.17 -10.43
C GLN A 106 3.48 -8.92 -11.27
N ALA A 107 3.52 -9.37 -12.52
CA ALA A 107 4.68 -9.19 -13.38
C ALA A 107 4.88 -7.70 -13.72
N GLU A 108 3.80 -7.01 -14.07
CA GLU A 108 3.79 -5.58 -14.41
C GLU A 108 4.17 -4.71 -13.20
N ILE A 109 3.61 -5.01 -12.02
CA ILE A 109 3.97 -4.37 -10.77
C ILE A 109 5.47 -4.52 -10.50
N ILE A 110 5.99 -5.74 -10.59
CA ILE A 110 7.42 -6.02 -10.37
C ILE A 110 8.28 -5.29 -11.39
N GLU A 111 8.00 -5.40 -12.68
CA GLU A 111 8.77 -4.74 -13.73
C GLU A 111 8.84 -3.22 -13.56
N THR A 112 7.71 -2.62 -13.15
CA THR A 112 7.58 -1.17 -13.01
C THR A 112 8.25 -0.65 -11.73
N LEU A 113 7.94 -1.23 -10.57
CA LEU A 113 8.35 -0.67 -9.28
C LEU A 113 9.65 -1.25 -8.72
N GLN A 114 10.08 -2.44 -9.15
CA GLN A 114 11.30 -3.06 -8.61
C GLN A 114 12.53 -2.18 -8.87
N ASP A 115 13.28 -1.90 -7.80
CA ASP A 115 14.51 -1.08 -7.86
C ASP A 115 14.26 0.31 -8.47
N SER A 116 13.11 0.91 -8.15
CA SER A 116 12.74 2.27 -8.56
C SER A 116 12.98 3.29 -7.46
N SER A 117 13.17 4.55 -7.84
CA SER A 117 13.35 5.67 -6.90
C SER A 117 12.13 5.87 -5.99
N LEU A 118 10.92 5.59 -6.49
CA LEU A 118 9.71 5.58 -5.68
C LEU A 118 9.81 4.55 -4.54
N MET A 119 10.24 3.31 -4.85
CA MET A 119 10.40 2.28 -3.84
C MET A 119 11.56 2.54 -2.88
N ASP A 120 12.62 3.21 -3.33
CA ASP A 120 13.71 3.66 -2.46
C ASP A 120 13.20 4.68 -1.43
N GLU A 121 12.35 5.62 -1.83
CA GLU A 121 11.73 6.57 -0.89
C GLU A 121 10.75 5.89 0.07
N VAL A 122 9.94 4.93 -0.41
CA VAL A 122 9.07 4.14 0.46
C VAL A 122 9.88 3.36 1.51
N LYS A 123 10.99 2.74 1.11
CA LYS A 123 11.91 2.04 2.01
C LYS A 123 12.53 3.00 3.02
N ASN A 124 13.05 4.13 2.55
CA ASN A 124 13.61 5.17 3.41
C ASN A 124 12.59 5.67 4.44
N SER A 125 11.35 5.92 4.03
CA SER A 125 10.26 6.31 4.94
C SER A 125 9.94 5.21 5.96
N TYR A 126 9.87 3.94 5.53
CA TYR A 126 9.66 2.79 6.42
C TYR A 126 10.77 2.64 7.48
N GLU A 127 12.02 2.82 7.11
CA GLU A 127 13.15 2.67 8.03
C GLU A 127 13.25 3.82 9.04
N ASN A 128 12.91 5.04 8.61
CA ASN A 128 13.17 6.26 9.39
C ASN A 128 11.94 6.82 10.12
N ARG A 129 10.72 6.36 9.82
CA ARG A 129 9.47 6.91 10.40
C ARG A 129 8.67 5.83 11.10
N SER A 130 8.57 5.91 12.44
CA SER A 130 7.92 4.87 13.26
C SER A 130 6.43 4.68 12.99
N GLU A 131 5.74 5.76 12.61
CA GLU A 131 4.30 5.70 12.34
C GLU A 131 3.98 5.38 10.88
N PHE A 132 4.98 5.36 9.99
CA PHE A 132 4.76 5.13 8.57
C PHE A 132 4.30 3.70 8.30
N LEU A 133 3.21 3.59 7.57
CA LEU A 133 2.56 2.31 7.27
C LEU A 133 2.65 2.01 5.78
N VAL A 134 3.21 0.84 5.45
CA VAL A 134 3.22 0.31 4.09
C VAL A 134 2.18 -0.80 4.00
N MET A 135 1.20 -0.62 3.12
CA MET A 135 0.11 -1.57 2.88
C MET A 135 0.19 -2.11 1.46
N GLY A 136 -0.29 -3.34 1.26
CA GLY A 136 -0.46 -3.90 -0.07
C GLY A 136 -1.55 -4.95 -0.10
N THR A 137 -2.26 -5.07 -1.22
CA THR A 137 -3.24 -6.15 -1.44
C THR A 137 -2.88 -7.00 -2.65
N SER A 138 -3.09 -8.31 -2.54
CA SER A 138 -2.83 -9.28 -3.62
C SER A 138 -1.40 -9.11 -4.18
N ALA A 139 -1.26 -8.83 -5.47
CA ALA A 139 0.03 -8.62 -6.12
C ALA A 139 0.87 -7.48 -5.52
N GLY A 140 0.24 -6.37 -5.10
CA GLY A 140 0.94 -5.27 -4.41
C GLY A 140 1.51 -5.70 -3.06
N ALA A 141 0.81 -6.59 -2.35
CA ALA A 141 1.29 -7.16 -1.09
C ALA A 141 2.50 -8.08 -1.27
N MET A 142 2.55 -8.83 -2.37
CA MET A 142 3.63 -9.78 -2.67
C MET A 142 4.98 -9.11 -2.94
N MET A 143 4.97 -7.83 -3.34
CA MET A 143 6.20 -7.07 -3.58
C MET A 143 6.90 -6.64 -2.28
N LEU A 144 6.14 -6.38 -1.21
CA LEU A 144 6.65 -5.71 -0.01
C LEU A 144 7.76 -6.48 0.72
N PRO A 145 7.64 -7.80 1.00
CA PRO A 145 8.65 -8.54 1.75
C PRO A 145 10.03 -8.48 1.10
N LYS A 146 10.10 -8.63 -0.22
CA LYS A 146 11.38 -8.67 -0.96
C LYS A 146 12.10 -7.32 -0.99
N LYS A 147 11.41 -6.20 -0.75
CA LYS A 147 12.01 -4.87 -0.79
C LYS A 147 12.20 -4.24 0.57
N MET A 148 11.31 -4.50 1.52
CA MET A 148 11.39 -3.93 2.86
C MET A 148 12.19 -4.79 3.83
N ILE A 149 12.20 -6.12 3.66
CA ILE A 149 12.82 -7.06 4.62
C ILE A 149 14.24 -7.48 4.18
N ASN A 150 14.66 -7.13 2.96
CA ASN A 150 15.89 -7.68 2.36
C ASN A 150 17.20 -7.04 2.85
N GLU A 151 17.14 -6.20 3.89
CA GLU A 151 18.30 -5.69 4.62
C GLU A 151 18.17 -5.91 6.15
N GLY A 152 17.48 -6.98 6.54
CA GLY A 152 17.59 -7.53 7.89
C GLY A 152 19.01 -8.06 8.12
N SER A 153 19.78 -7.35 8.94
CA SER A 153 21.08 -7.76 9.47
C SER A 153 21.11 -9.25 9.85
N ASN A 154 22.12 -9.97 9.35
CA ASN A 154 22.58 -11.28 9.86
C ASN A 154 23.13 -11.13 11.29
N SER A 155 22.29 -10.75 12.24
CA SER A 155 22.66 -10.66 13.65
C SER A 155 21.49 -11.12 14.48
N GLU A 156 21.67 -12.33 15.02
CA GLU A 156 20.92 -12.93 16.13
C GLU A 156 19.57 -13.59 15.79
N ALA A 157 19.67 -14.72 15.09
CA ALA A 157 18.87 -15.89 15.42
C ALA A 157 19.78 -16.95 16.05
N GLN A 158 20.16 -16.74 17.33
CA GLN A 158 20.56 -17.85 18.20
C GLN A 158 19.39 -18.12 19.14
N VAL A 159 18.78 -19.28 18.95
CA VAL A 159 17.94 -19.93 19.94
C VAL A 159 18.88 -20.64 20.91
N ASP A 160 18.83 -20.26 22.19
CA ASP A 160 19.20 -21.12 23.31
C ASP A 160 17.97 -21.92 23.76
#